data_AF-A0A821L0H2-F1
#
_entry.id   AF-A0A821L0H2-F1
#
_cell.length_a   1.000
_cell.length_b   1.000
_cell.length_c   1.000
_cell.angle_alpha   90.00
_cell.angle_beta   90.00
_cell.angle_gamma   90.00
#
_symmetry.space_group_name_H-M   'P 1'
#
loop_
_entity.id
_entity.type
_entity.pdbx_description
1 polymer ?
#
loop_
_entity_poly.entity_id
_entity_poly.type
_entity_poly.pdbx_seq_one_letter_code
_entity_poly.pdbx_strand_id
1 'polypeptide(L)'
;TNNVAGNSLLILFGNDNGTYDVTLSYSTGIGSAPKRLCIGDLNNDRRMDIVSANYGSDSIGILIGQNNGTFSNVITVAMAPGSKPWPVSVGDFNNDTQLDIVVGNHGLGGFTILRGHGDGNFTIGMTYAVQTIEEPLSIAVGDINKDKYLDLVIANYGFGNIGVFFGYGNGNFSEGTFYLVGSLDGPSCVVLFDLNNDTNLDFLITVIRGGYIGVMFGYGNGIFQKLITYPIDSAATLYSIALADLNKDDQLDVIVTDIANEVVVILYAHTNGSLQL
;
A
#
# COMPACT_ATOMS: atom_id res chain seq x y z
N THR A 1 10.59 5.80 11.14
CA THR A 1 10.32 4.38 11.47
C THR A 1 9.09 4.31 12.37
N ASN A 2 8.19 3.35 12.16
CA ASN A 2 6.99 3.20 12.99
C ASN A 2 7.34 2.42 14.26
N ASN A 3 7.14 3.04 15.42
CA ASN A 3 7.25 2.35 16.69
C ASN A 3 5.92 1.61 16.93
N VAL A 4 5.93 0.28 16.84
CA VAL A 4 4.73 -0.58 16.85
C VAL A 4 3.99 -0.58 18.21
N ALA A 5 4.59 -0.02 19.26
CA ALA A 5 3.95 0.29 20.55
C ALA A 5 3.94 1.80 20.88
N GLY A 6 4.43 2.63 19.97
CA GLY A 6 4.55 4.07 20.14
C GLY A 6 3.38 4.84 19.54
N ASN A 7 3.29 6.10 19.92
CA ASN A 7 2.35 7.09 19.41
C ASN A 7 3.07 8.21 18.65
N SER A 8 4.22 7.89 18.05
CA SER A 8 5.07 8.88 17.39
C SER A 8 5.63 8.41 16.06
N LEU A 9 5.75 9.38 15.15
CA LEU A 9 6.46 9.33 13.89
C LEU A 9 7.83 10.01 14.07
N LEU A 10 8.89 9.32 13.67
CA LEU A 10 10.24 9.89 13.63
C LEU A 10 10.61 10.24 12.19
N ILE A 11 11.03 11.49 11.98
CA ILE A 11 11.59 11.98 10.71
C ILE A 11 13.08 12.19 10.88
N LEU A 12 13.84 11.61 9.96
CA LEU A 12 15.29 11.66 9.89
C LEU A 12 15.67 12.46 8.63
N PHE A 13 16.38 13.57 8.80
CA PHE A 13 16.88 14.35 7.67
C PHE A 13 18.22 13.77 7.23
N GLY A 14 18.24 13.22 6.01
CA GLY A 14 19.45 12.71 5.38
C GLY A 14 20.33 13.85 4.90
N ASN A 15 21.63 13.68 5.09
CA ASN A 15 22.67 14.55 4.57
C ASN A 15 23.29 13.94 3.31
N ASP A 16 23.93 14.78 2.49
CA ASP A 16 24.63 14.37 1.26
C ASP A 16 25.79 13.37 1.51
N ASN A 17 26.24 13.23 2.76
CA ASN A 17 27.29 12.30 3.16
C ASN A 17 26.74 10.94 3.66
N GLY A 18 25.43 10.69 3.54
CA GLY A 18 24.78 9.47 3.98
C GLY A 18 24.54 9.35 5.49
N THR A 19 24.74 10.43 6.26
CA THR A 19 24.37 10.49 7.69
C THR A 19 23.00 11.12 7.89
N TYR A 20 22.47 11.03 9.12
CA TYR A 20 21.22 11.67 9.53
C TYR A 20 21.48 12.52 10.77
N ASP A 21 21.14 13.81 10.73
CA ASP A 21 21.48 14.73 11.82
C ASP A 21 20.35 14.89 12.83
N VAL A 22 19.17 15.30 12.34
CA VAL A 22 18.06 15.74 13.19
C VAL A 22 16.96 14.70 13.16
N THR A 23 16.58 14.23 14.35
CA THR A 23 15.37 13.45 14.55
C THR A 23 14.28 14.36 15.09
N LEU A 24 13.25 14.63 14.29
CA LEU A 24 12.02 15.25 14.78
C LEU A 24 11.00 14.17 15.11
N SER A 25 10.32 14.32 16.25
CA SER A 25 9.27 13.41 16.70
C SER A 25 7.93 14.12 16.66
N TYR A 26 6.97 13.51 15.97
CA TYR A 26 5.60 14.02 15.86
C TYR A 26 4.63 13.01 16.45
N SER A 27 3.66 13.48 17.23
CA SER A 27 2.60 12.63 17.74
C SER A 27 1.67 12.20 16.60
N THR A 28 1.31 10.92 16.57
CA THR A 28 0.28 10.37 15.68
C THR A 28 -1.08 10.22 16.39
N GLY A 29 -1.19 10.67 17.64
CA GLY A 29 -2.38 10.56 18.49
C GLY A 29 -2.20 9.59 19.67
N ILE A 30 -2.91 9.81 20.77
CA ILE A 30 -2.80 8.98 21.97
C ILE A 30 -3.27 7.55 21.66
N GLY A 31 -2.44 6.55 21.99
CA GLY A 31 -2.77 5.14 21.77
C GLY A 31 -2.79 4.72 20.29
N SER A 32 -2.23 5.53 19.39
CA SER A 32 -2.41 5.35 17.95
C SER A 32 -1.79 4.06 17.38
N ALA A 33 -0.65 3.61 17.91
CA ALA A 33 0.09 2.42 17.45
C ALA A 33 0.14 2.32 15.90
N PRO A 34 0.77 3.30 15.22
CA PRO A 34 0.67 3.43 13.77
C PRO A 34 1.32 2.24 13.05
N LYS A 35 0.65 1.72 12.02
CA LYS A 35 1.10 0.52 11.28
C LYS A 35 1.66 0.84 9.91
N ARG A 36 1.05 1.77 9.17
CA ARG A 36 1.53 2.19 7.85
C ARG A 36 1.41 3.69 7.69
N LEU A 37 2.26 4.21 6.83
CA LEU A 37 2.27 5.60 6.41
C LEU A 37 2.06 5.64 4.89
N CYS A 38 1.45 6.71 4.40
CA CYS A 38 1.60 7.13 3.02
C CYS A 38 1.82 8.64 2.97
N ILE A 39 2.22 9.14 1.81
CA ILE A 39 2.63 10.52 1.60
C ILE A 39 1.91 11.06 0.37
N GLY A 40 1.43 12.30 0.43
CA GLY A 40 0.79 13.01 -0.68
C GLY A 40 0.60 14.49 -0.36
N ASP A 41 0.33 15.33 -1.35
CA ASP A 41 -0.06 16.73 -1.15
C ASP A 41 -1.57 16.79 -0.89
N LEU A 42 -1.97 16.77 0.38
CA LEU A 42 -3.37 16.60 0.81
C LEU A 42 -4.13 17.93 0.92
N ASN A 43 -3.42 19.05 0.79
CA ASN A 43 -3.98 20.40 0.88
C ASN A 43 -3.60 21.30 -0.31
N ASN A 44 -3.11 20.72 -1.40
CA ASN A 44 -2.74 21.38 -2.66
C ASN A 44 -1.71 22.50 -2.51
N ASP A 45 -0.82 22.39 -1.53
CA ASP A 45 0.19 23.40 -1.23
C ASP A 45 1.56 23.10 -1.86
N ARG A 46 1.63 22.02 -2.64
CA ARG A 46 2.80 21.44 -3.32
C ARG A 46 3.88 20.93 -2.38
N ARG A 47 3.54 20.65 -1.12
CA ARG A 47 4.40 19.97 -0.17
C ARG A 47 3.83 18.60 0.15
N MET A 48 4.71 17.70 0.54
CA MET A 48 4.33 16.35 0.92
C MET A 48 3.84 16.33 2.37
N ASP A 49 2.62 15.88 2.55
CA ASP A 49 1.99 15.61 3.84
C ASP A 49 2.11 14.12 4.18
N ILE A 50 1.84 13.77 5.44
CA ILE A 50 1.90 12.39 5.92
C ILE A 50 0.53 11.94 6.40
N VAL A 51 0.11 10.78 5.93
CA VAL A 51 -1.03 10.03 6.48
C VAL A 51 -0.49 8.86 7.31
N SER A 52 -1.07 8.64 8.48
CA SER A 52 -0.75 7.56 9.41
C SER A 52 -1.98 6.71 9.68
N ALA A 53 -1.89 5.41 9.38
CA ALA A 53 -2.90 4.44 9.76
C ALA A 53 -2.72 4.00 11.22
N ASN A 54 -3.60 4.47 12.10
CA ASN A 54 -3.48 4.28 13.54
C ASN A 54 -4.31 3.08 14.00
N TYR A 55 -3.67 1.91 13.97
CA TYR A 55 -4.29 0.63 14.31
C TYR A 55 -4.85 0.58 15.73
N GLY A 56 -4.17 1.19 16.70
CA GLY A 56 -4.53 1.10 18.11
C GLY A 56 -5.71 1.98 18.52
N SER A 57 -5.91 3.11 17.83
CA SER A 57 -6.94 4.10 18.15
C SER A 57 -8.10 4.14 17.16
N ASP A 58 -8.16 3.17 16.22
CA ASP A 58 -9.17 3.13 15.14
C ASP A 58 -9.28 4.48 14.42
N SER A 59 -8.17 5.05 13.98
CA SER A 59 -8.15 6.37 13.35
C SER A 59 -7.13 6.52 12.23
N ILE A 60 -7.26 7.59 11.46
CA ILE A 60 -6.23 8.09 10.56
C ILE A 60 -5.67 9.39 11.13
N GLY A 61 -4.35 9.49 11.23
CA GLY A 61 -3.65 10.73 11.56
C GLY A 61 -3.12 11.39 10.31
N ILE A 62 -3.27 12.71 10.20
CA ILE A 62 -2.81 13.51 9.06
C ILE A 62 -1.91 14.62 9.59
N LEU A 63 -0.70 14.72 9.04
CA LEU A 63 0.28 15.73 9.41
C LEU A 63 0.61 16.56 8.16
N ILE A 64 0.32 17.86 8.21
CA ILE A 64 0.49 18.76 7.07
C ILE A 64 1.91 19.34 7.04
N GLY A 65 2.59 19.18 5.92
CA GLY A 65 3.94 19.65 5.65
C GLY A 65 4.04 21.17 5.62
N GLN A 66 5.07 21.69 6.26
CA GLN A 66 5.35 23.12 6.37
C GLN A 66 6.60 23.50 5.58
N ASN A 67 6.71 24.77 5.20
CA ASN A 67 7.81 25.30 4.38
C ASN A 67 9.21 25.14 4.97
N ASN A 68 9.32 24.85 6.27
CA ASN A 68 10.59 24.67 6.99
C ASN A 68 10.95 23.18 7.15
N GLY A 69 10.29 22.27 6.44
CA GLY A 69 10.50 20.82 6.56
C GLY A 69 9.89 20.21 7.84
N THR A 70 9.08 20.98 8.58
CA THR A 70 8.34 20.46 9.75
C THR A 70 6.90 20.10 9.39
N PHE A 71 6.18 19.50 10.33
CA PHE A 71 4.78 19.14 10.17
C PHE A 71 3.89 19.83 11.20
N SER A 72 2.63 20.05 10.85
CA SER A 72 1.60 20.56 11.76
C SER A 72 1.31 19.57 12.89
N ASN A 73 0.50 20.01 13.86
CA ASN A 73 -0.17 19.08 14.75
C ASN A 73 -1.03 18.09 13.95
N VAL A 74 -1.14 16.87 14.46
CA VAL A 74 -1.93 15.81 13.83
C VAL A 74 -3.42 16.17 13.80
N ILE A 75 -4.02 16.06 12.62
CA ILE A 75 -5.46 16.04 12.42
C ILE A 75 -5.89 14.57 12.51
N THR A 76 -6.86 14.25 13.36
CA THR A 76 -7.32 12.87 13.55
C THR A 76 -8.71 12.68 12.96
N VAL A 77 -8.83 11.70 12.07
CA VAL A 77 -10.11 11.24 11.53
C VAL A 77 -10.46 9.93 12.22
N ALA A 78 -11.54 9.93 13.00
CA ALA A 78 -12.00 8.72 13.69
C ALA A 78 -12.65 7.75 12.69
N MET A 79 -12.23 6.49 12.72
CA MET A 79 -12.80 5.41 11.92
C MET A 79 -13.85 4.63 12.73
N ALA A 80 -14.49 3.65 12.10
CA ALA A 80 -15.40 2.74 12.79
C ALA A 80 -14.68 2.00 13.94
N PRO A 81 -15.31 1.83 15.11
CA PRO A 81 -14.72 1.05 16.21
C PRO A 81 -14.37 -0.36 15.78
N GLY A 82 -13.16 -0.81 16.09
CA GLY A 82 -12.61 -2.10 15.69
C GLY A 82 -12.09 -2.16 14.24
N SER A 83 -12.11 -1.05 13.48
CA SER A 83 -11.58 -0.99 12.11
C SER A 83 -10.11 -1.38 12.02
N LYS A 84 -9.32 -1.03 13.04
CA LYS A 84 -7.87 -1.27 13.11
C LYS A 84 -7.16 -0.92 11.79
N PRO A 85 -7.16 0.35 11.37
CA PRO A 85 -6.58 0.78 10.10
C PRO A 85 -5.15 0.27 9.92
N TRP A 86 -4.86 -0.32 8.77
CA TRP A 86 -3.51 -0.82 8.48
C TRP A 86 -2.98 -0.36 7.13
N PRO A 87 -3.30 -0.97 5.97
CA PRO A 87 -2.82 -0.41 4.72
C PRO A 87 -3.55 0.89 4.42
N VAL A 88 -2.80 1.85 3.90
CA VAL A 88 -3.32 3.16 3.52
C VAL A 88 -2.64 3.60 2.23
N SER A 89 -3.39 4.24 1.34
CA SER A 89 -2.89 4.83 0.10
C SER A 89 -3.68 6.10 -0.22
N VAL A 90 -3.11 6.94 -1.08
CA VAL A 90 -3.72 8.20 -1.51
C VAL A 90 -3.90 8.19 -3.03
N GLY A 91 -4.92 8.87 -3.52
CA GLY A 91 -5.23 9.00 -4.94
C GLY A 91 -6.46 9.86 -5.16
N ASP A 92 -6.62 10.43 -6.34
CA ASP A 92 -7.87 11.11 -6.73
C ASP A 92 -8.88 10.05 -7.20
N PHE A 93 -9.66 9.49 -6.27
CA PHE A 93 -10.60 8.40 -6.56
C PHE A 93 -11.93 8.91 -7.14
N ASN A 94 -12.16 10.23 -7.12
CA ASN A 94 -13.41 10.85 -7.49
C ASN A 94 -13.29 11.90 -8.63
N ASN A 95 -12.09 12.06 -9.18
CA ASN A 95 -11.71 13.01 -10.23
C ASN A 95 -12.04 14.47 -9.93
N ASP A 96 -12.00 14.86 -8.66
CA ASP A 96 -12.19 16.25 -8.25
C ASP A 96 -10.87 16.99 -8.02
N THR A 97 -9.75 16.40 -8.45
CA THR A 97 -8.37 16.92 -8.38
C THR A 97 -7.80 17.07 -6.98
N GLN A 98 -8.51 16.58 -5.96
CA GLN A 98 -8.03 16.53 -4.58
C GLN A 98 -7.69 15.09 -4.23
N LEU A 99 -6.60 14.89 -3.48
CA LEU A 99 -6.25 13.55 -3.03
C LEU A 99 -7.24 13.07 -1.97
N ASP A 100 -7.83 11.91 -2.23
CA ASP A 100 -8.58 11.10 -1.28
C ASP A 100 -7.64 10.08 -0.61
N ILE A 101 -8.11 9.42 0.47
CA ILE A 101 -7.38 8.36 1.16
C ILE A 101 -8.19 7.07 1.08
N VAL A 102 -7.57 5.95 0.69
CA VAL A 102 -8.14 4.60 0.87
C VAL A 102 -7.48 3.93 2.06
N VAL A 103 -8.29 3.32 2.92
CA VAL A 103 -7.87 2.68 4.17
C VAL A 103 -8.37 1.26 4.20
N GLY A 104 -7.48 0.29 4.38
CA GLY A 104 -7.87 -1.09 4.66
C GLY A 104 -8.22 -1.27 6.13
N ASN A 105 -9.38 -1.85 6.39
CA ASN A 105 -9.90 -2.08 7.72
C ASN A 105 -9.47 -3.46 8.22
N HIS A 106 -8.26 -3.60 8.74
CA HIS A 106 -7.73 -4.92 9.14
C HIS A 106 -8.64 -5.66 10.12
N GLY A 107 -9.27 -4.94 11.06
CA GLY A 107 -10.09 -5.55 12.10
C GLY A 107 -11.49 -5.95 11.66
N LEU A 108 -12.03 -5.30 10.63
CA LEU A 108 -13.40 -5.52 10.12
C LEU A 108 -13.44 -6.20 8.74
N GLY A 109 -12.32 -6.25 8.03
CA GLY A 109 -12.25 -6.61 6.61
C GLY A 109 -12.61 -5.45 5.68
N GLY A 110 -12.21 -5.55 4.42
CA GLY A 110 -12.54 -4.57 3.38
C GLY A 110 -11.83 -3.22 3.56
N PHE A 111 -12.41 -2.16 3.00
CA PHE A 111 -11.77 -0.83 2.98
C PHE A 111 -12.77 0.33 3.08
N THR A 112 -12.26 1.50 3.45
CA THR A 112 -13.01 2.76 3.50
C THR A 112 -12.29 3.84 2.70
N ILE A 113 -13.05 4.64 1.98
CA ILE A 113 -12.57 5.86 1.31
C ILE A 113 -12.82 7.05 2.22
N LEU A 114 -11.79 7.86 2.46
CA LEU A 114 -11.91 9.19 3.04
C LEU A 114 -11.81 10.22 1.92
N ARG A 115 -12.85 11.03 1.80
CA ARG A 115 -12.88 12.07 0.78
C ARG A 115 -12.09 13.29 1.23
N GLY A 116 -11.11 13.70 0.44
CA GLY A 116 -10.33 14.91 0.64
C GLY A 116 -11.10 16.16 0.22
N HIS A 117 -10.85 17.27 0.93
CA HIS A 117 -11.40 18.59 0.61
C HIS A 117 -10.34 19.58 0.12
N GLY A 118 -9.12 19.10 -0.15
CA GLY A 118 -8.04 19.90 -0.70
C GLY A 118 -7.52 20.99 0.23
N ASP A 119 -7.93 20.99 1.50
CA ASP A 119 -7.52 21.90 2.56
C ASP A 119 -6.89 21.15 3.76
N GLY A 120 -6.61 19.85 3.59
CA GLY A 120 -6.13 18.95 4.63
C GLY A 120 -7.23 18.33 5.50
N ASN A 121 -8.51 18.69 5.30
CA ASN A 121 -9.64 18.04 5.95
C ASN A 121 -10.21 16.89 5.11
N PHE A 122 -10.75 15.90 5.81
CA PHE A 122 -11.30 14.69 5.22
C PHE A 122 -12.64 14.31 5.86
N THR A 123 -13.51 13.69 5.07
CA THR A 123 -14.77 13.12 5.54
C THR A 123 -14.81 11.62 5.27
N ILE A 124 -15.47 10.87 6.15
CA ILE A 124 -15.72 9.44 5.90
C ILE A 124 -16.64 9.31 4.68
N GLY A 125 -16.13 8.69 3.62
CA GLY A 125 -16.89 8.32 2.42
C GLY A 125 -17.45 6.91 2.53
N MET A 126 -17.48 6.22 1.38
CA MET A 126 -18.02 4.86 1.30
C MET A 126 -17.12 3.84 2.00
N THR A 127 -17.76 2.88 2.67
CA THR A 127 -17.09 1.71 3.25
C THR A 127 -17.55 0.45 2.52
N TYR A 128 -16.58 -0.29 2.00
CA TYR A 128 -16.75 -1.55 1.30
C TYR A 128 -16.47 -2.67 2.30
N ALA A 129 -17.51 -3.06 3.03
CA ALA A 129 -17.43 -4.15 3.98
C ALA A 129 -17.54 -5.50 3.27
N VAL A 130 -16.72 -6.44 3.71
CA VAL A 130 -16.85 -7.87 3.38
C VAL A 130 -17.36 -8.60 4.62
N GLN A 131 -18.14 -9.66 4.42
CA GLN A 131 -18.78 -10.38 5.53
C GLN A 131 -17.80 -11.25 6.35
N THR A 132 -16.51 -11.20 6.02
CA THR A 132 -15.48 -12.06 6.56
C THR A 132 -14.23 -11.27 6.94
N ILE A 133 -13.43 -11.82 7.86
CA ILE A 133 -12.20 -11.18 8.35
C ILE A 133 -11.09 -11.40 7.31
N GLU A 134 -11.02 -10.50 6.32
CA GLU A 134 -10.03 -10.54 5.23
C GLU A 134 -8.62 -10.09 5.63
N GLU A 135 -8.50 -9.34 6.73
CA GLU A 135 -7.22 -8.81 7.25
C GLU A 135 -6.35 -8.17 6.16
N PRO A 136 -6.81 -7.09 5.50
CA PRO A 136 -6.04 -6.40 4.48
C PRO A 136 -4.67 -5.93 5.02
N LEU A 137 -3.59 -6.27 4.31
CA LEU A 137 -2.21 -5.89 4.66
C LEU A 137 -1.55 -4.94 3.66
N SER A 138 -2.05 -4.89 2.43
CA SER A 138 -1.52 -4.00 1.38
C SER A 138 -2.64 -3.54 0.47
N ILE A 139 -2.52 -2.30 -0.01
CA ILE A 139 -3.36 -1.73 -1.05
C ILE A 139 -2.39 -1.18 -2.10
N ALA A 140 -2.63 -1.53 -3.36
CA ALA A 140 -2.00 -0.90 -4.50
C ALA A 140 -3.07 -0.19 -5.33
N VAL A 141 -2.67 0.92 -5.96
CA VAL A 141 -3.57 1.83 -6.68
C VAL A 141 -3.01 2.07 -8.08
N GLY A 142 -3.86 1.97 -9.10
CA GLY A 142 -3.48 2.22 -10.48
C GLY A 142 -4.66 2.04 -11.44
N ASP A 143 -4.55 2.57 -12.67
CA ASP A 143 -5.53 2.35 -13.74
C ASP A 143 -5.24 0.99 -14.40
N ILE A 144 -5.94 -0.04 -13.94
CA ILE A 144 -5.66 -1.44 -14.25
C ILE A 144 -6.39 -1.86 -15.53
N ASN A 145 -7.58 -1.29 -15.75
CA ASN A 145 -8.45 -1.61 -16.88
C ASN A 145 -8.37 -0.58 -18.03
N LYS A 146 -7.49 0.42 -17.91
CA LYS A 146 -7.24 1.50 -18.88
C LYS A 146 -8.45 2.40 -19.13
N ASP A 147 -9.31 2.58 -18.13
CA ASP A 147 -10.47 3.46 -18.20
C ASP A 147 -10.20 4.89 -17.71
N LYS A 148 -8.96 5.15 -17.25
CA LYS A 148 -8.44 6.42 -16.70
C LYS A 148 -8.89 6.72 -15.27
N TYR A 149 -9.51 5.78 -14.58
CA TYR A 149 -9.84 5.90 -13.18
C TYR A 149 -8.93 5.01 -12.33
N LEU A 150 -8.69 5.43 -11.09
CA LEU A 150 -7.86 4.67 -10.19
C LEU A 150 -8.64 3.46 -9.65
N ASP A 151 -8.08 2.28 -9.87
CA ASP A 151 -8.55 1.01 -9.33
C ASP A 151 -7.76 0.62 -8.09
N LEU A 152 -8.26 -0.36 -7.34
CA LEU A 152 -7.65 -0.87 -6.11
C LEU A 152 -7.33 -2.36 -6.24
N VAL A 153 -6.16 -2.75 -5.75
CA VAL A 153 -5.80 -4.15 -5.46
C VAL A 153 -5.45 -4.29 -4.01
N ILE A 154 -6.13 -5.20 -3.31
CA ILE A 154 -5.99 -5.38 -1.87
C ILE A 154 -5.46 -6.79 -1.60
N ALA A 155 -4.35 -6.87 -0.87
CA ALA A 155 -3.83 -8.14 -0.36
C ALA A 155 -4.52 -8.50 0.95
N ASN A 156 -5.35 -9.54 0.92
CA ASN A 156 -6.15 -10.01 2.04
C ASN A 156 -5.48 -11.21 2.70
N TYR A 157 -4.78 -10.95 3.80
CA TYR A 157 -3.99 -11.97 4.46
C TYR A 157 -4.85 -13.10 5.04
N GLY A 158 -5.95 -12.76 5.69
CA GLY A 158 -6.81 -13.74 6.39
C GLY A 158 -7.47 -14.76 5.46
N PHE A 159 -7.58 -14.46 4.17
CA PHE A 159 -8.21 -15.32 3.16
C PHE A 159 -7.26 -15.89 2.10
N GLY A 160 -5.98 -15.49 2.08
CA GLY A 160 -5.04 -15.98 1.07
C GLY A 160 -5.36 -15.52 -0.35
N ASN A 161 -6.02 -14.38 -0.50
CA ASN A 161 -6.46 -13.85 -1.80
C ASN A 161 -6.06 -12.38 -2.00
N ILE A 162 -6.11 -11.94 -3.25
CA ILE A 162 -6.15 -10.52 -3.59
C ILE A 162 -7.55 -10.16 -4.09
N GLY A 163 -8.05 -9.00 -3.70
CA GLY A 163 -9.29 -8.42 -4.24
C GLY A 163 -8.97 -7.28 -5.20
N VAL A 164 -9.59 -7.27 -6.38
CA VAL A 164 -9.50 -6.21 -7.38
C VAL A 164 -10.83 -5.48 -7.46
N PHE A 165 -10.81 -4.15 -7.31
CA PHE A 165 -11.98 -3.29 -7.30
C PHE A 165 -11.79 -2.16 -8.32
N PHE A 166 -12.64 -2.10 -9.33
CA PHE A 166 -12.54 -1.08 -10.38
C PHE A 166 -13.18 0.23 -9.92
N GLY A 167 -12.48 1.34 -10.08
CA GLY A 167 -12.95 2.67 -9.74
C GLY A 167 -13.90 3.21 -10.81
N TYR A 168 -14.98 3.86 -10.40
CA TYR A 168 -15.89 4.56 -11.32
C TYR A 168 -15.53 6.04 -11.49
N GLY A 169 -14.44 6.49 -10.89
CA GLY A 169 -13.99 7.88 -10.98
C GLY A 169 -14.91 8.88 -10.27
N ASN A 170 -15.74 8.42 -9.33
CA ASN A 170 -16.67 9.24 -8.55
C ASN A 170 -16.60 8.93 -7.04
N GLY A 171 -15.52 8.27 -6.61
CA GLY A 171 -15.31 7.79 -5.24
C GLY A 171 -15.98 6.45 -4.93
N ASN A 172 -16.70 5.84 -5.90
CA ASN A 172 -17.25 4.49 -5.77
C ASN A 172 -16.45 3.48 -6.60
N PHE A 173 -16.49 2.23 -6.15
CA PHE A 173 -15.83 1.08 -6.73
C PHE A 173 -16.82 -0.03 -7.07
N SER A 174 -16.42 -0.92 -7.98
CA SER A 174 -17.12 -2.14 -8.32
C SER A 174 -17.24 -3.10 -7.13
N GLU A 175 -18.04 -4.16 -7.31
CA GLU A 175 -17.86 -5.35 -6.48
C GLU A 175 -16.46 -5.95 -6.73
N GLY A 176 -15.86 -6.51 -5.68
CA GLY A 176 -14.51 -7.06 -5.75
C GLY A 176 -14.46 -8.37 -6.54
N THR A 177 -13.47 -8.49 -7.42
CA THR A 177 -13.08 -9.77 -8.02
C THR A 177 -11.90 -10.35 -7.25
N PHE A 178 -12.02 -11.58 -6.78
CA PHE A 178 -11.02 -12.18 -5.88
C PHE A 178 -10.22 -13.29 -6.57
N TYR A 179 -8.89 -13.23 -6.42
CA TYR A 179 -7.96 -14.22 -6.96
C TYR A 179 -7.21 -14.88 -5.80
N LEU A 180 -7.28 -16.21 -5.73
CA LEU A 180 -6.52 -16.97 -4.73
C LEU A 180 -5.04 -16.93 -5.08
N VAL A 181 -4.22 -16.58 -4.08
CA VAL A 181 -2.76 -16.52 -4.22
C VAL A 181 -2.09 -17.68 -3.48
N GLY A 182 -2.65 -18.13 -2.35
CA GLY A 182 -2.06 -19.22 -1.55
C GLY A 182 -3.06 -19.92 -0.63
N SER A 183 -2.64 -21.05 -0.05
CA SER A 183 -3.45 -21.82 0.90
C SER A 183 -3.09 -21.44 2.34
N LEU A 184 -4.01 -20.71 3.01
CA LEU A 184 -4.00 -20.31 4.44
C LEU A 184 -2.91 -19.33 4.90
N ASP A 185 -1.88 -19.14 4.08
CA ASP A 185 -0.78 -18.20 4.28
C ASP A 185 -0.99 -17.00 3.34
N GLY A 186 -1.25 -15.84 3.94
CA GLY A 186 -1.84 -14.69 3.26
C GLY A 186 -0.86 -13.83 2.46
N PRO A 187 -1.30 -13.22 1.34
CA PRO A 187 -0.50 -12.20 0.67
C PRO A 187 -0.25 -11.02 1.62
N SER A 188 1.00 -10.54 1.63
CA SER A 188 1.49 -9.54 2.56
C SER A 188 1.73 -8.18 1.92
N CYS A 189 2.11 -8.18 0.65
CA CYS A 189 2.31 -7.00 -0.16
C CYS A 189 1.85 -7.32 -1.59
N VAL A 190 1.30 -6.30 -2.24
CA VAL A 190 1.04 -6.28 -3.68
C VAL A 190 1.53 -4.95 -4.21
N VAL A 191 2.20 -4.97 -5.37
CA VAL A 191 2.58 -3.77 -6.12
C VAL A 191 2.14 -3.92 -7.58
N LEU A 192 1.88 -2.78 -8.23
CA LEU A 192 1.48 -2.69 -9.62
C LEU A 192 2.62 -2.10 -10.45
N PHE A 193 3.04 -2.80 -11.49
CA PHE A 193 3.97 -2.28 -12.49
C PHE A 193 3.92 -3.13 -13.76
N ASP A 194 4.44 -2.58 -14.85
CA ASP A 194 4.61 -3.30 -16.11
C ASP A 194 5.91 -4.13 -16.05
N LEU A 195 5.79 -5.44 -15.83
CA LEU A 195 6.93 -6.33 -15.64
C LEU A 195 7.45 -6.87 -16.99
N ASN A 196 6.60 -6.95 -18.01
CA ASN A 196 6.93 -7.54 -19.30
C ASN A 196 7.00 -6.52 -20.46
N ASN A 197 6.94 -5.23 -20.15
CA ASN A 197 6.94 -4.10 -21.08
C ASN A 197 5.79 -4.13 -22.10
N ASP A 198 4.62 -4.64 -21.71
CA ASP A 198 3.42 -4.69 -22.56
C ASP A 198 2.46 -3.52 -22.36
N THR A 199 2.84 -2.55 -21.51
CA THR A 199 2.09 -1.35 -21.09
C THR A 199 0.86 -1.63 -20.22
N ASN A 200 0.63 -2.86 -19.78
CA ASN A 200 -0.41 -3.21 -18.82
C ASN A 200 0.18 -3.32 -17.43
N LEU A 201 -0.62 -2.99 -16.41
CA LEU A 201 -0.19 -3.20 -15.03
C LEU A 201 -0.30 -4.68 -14.68
N ASP A 202 0.81 -5.24 -14.22
CA ASP A 202 0.91 -6.59 -13.66
C ASP A 202 0.90 -6.53 -12.14
N PHE A 203 0.59 -7.67 -11.52
CA PHE A 203 0.63 -7.81 -10.07
C PHE A 203 1.88 -8.57 -9.67
N LEU A 204 2.63 -8.00 -8.73
CA LEU A 204 3.67 -8.72 -8.01
C LEU A 204 3.30 -8.79 -6.53
N ILE A 205 3.31 -10.00 -6.00
CA ILE A 205 2.70 -10.33 -4.72
C ILE A 205 3.72 -11.09 -3.87
N THR A 206 3.95 -10.63 -2.64
CA THR A 206 4.65 -11.43 -1.63
C THR A 206 3.67 -12.16 -0.76
N VAL A 207 4.03 -13.36 -0.33
CA VAL A 207 3.20 -14.21 0.52
C VAL A 207 3.96 -14.52 1.81
N ILE A 208 3.35 -14.21 2.96
CA ILE A 208 3.90 -14.62 4.26
C ILE A 208 3.87 -16.14 4.31
N ARG A 209 4.99 -16.81 4.64
CA ARG A 209 5.12 -18.27 4.72
C ARG A 209 4.81 -19.06 3.44
N GLY A 210 4.62 -18.38 2.31
CA GLY A 210 4.41 -19.03 1.02
C GLY A 210 5.71 -19.61 0.44
N GLY A 211 6.86 -19.00 0.75
CA GLY A 211 8.15 -19.39 0.20
C GLY A 211 8.37 -19.04 -1.29
N TYR A 212 7.50 -18.21 -1.85
CA TYR A 212 7.56 -17.74 -3.23
C TYR A 212 7.07 -16.29 -3.33
N ILE A 213 7.41 -15.64 -4.44
CA ILE A 213 6.70 -14.47 -4.94
C ILE A 213 5.72 -14.90 -6.03
N GLY A 214 4.57 -14.24 -6.10
CA GLY A 214 3.54 -14.46 -7.10
C GLY A 214 3.52 -13.33 -8.12
N VAL A 215 3.35 -13.69 -9.40
CA VAL A 215 3.16 -12.74 -10.50
C VAL A 215 1.85 -13.07 -11.21
N MET A 216 1.05 -12.04 -11.52
CA MET A 216 -0.11 -12.15 -12.39
C MET A 216 -0.04 -11.08 -13.47
N PHE A 217 0.17 -11.50 -14.72
CA PHE A 217 0.23 -10.56 -15.85
C PHE A 217 -1.14 -10.02 -16.23
N GLY A 218 -1.26 -8.72 -16.41
CA GLY A 218 -2.48 -8.04 -16.82
C GLY A 218 -2.71 -8.10 -18.32
N TYR A 219 -3.97 -8.25 -18.74
CA TYR A 219 -4.35 -8.05 -20.14
C TYR A 219 -4.75 -6.61 -20.47
N GLY A 220 -4.66 -5.69 -19.50
CA GLY A 220 -4.98 -4.27 -19.65
C GLY A 220 -6.48 -3.93 -19.68
N ASN A 221 -7.34 -4.92 -19.45
CA ASN A 221 -8.80 -4.78 -19.43
C ASN A 221 -9.41 -5.22 -18.09
N GLY A 222 -8.60 -5.27 -17.03
CA GLY A 222 -9.01 -5.79 -15.71
C GLY A 222 -9.01 -7.31 -15.58
N ILE A 223 -8.63 -8.05 -16.64
CA ILE A 223 -8.45 -9.50 -16.58
C ILE A 223 -6.96 -9.81 -16.43
N PHE A 224 -6.66 -10.87 -15.69
CA PHE A 224 -5.30 -11.31 -15.41
C PHE A 224 -5.05 -12.75 -15.86
N GLN A 225 -3.79 -13.02 -16.19
CA GLN A 225 -3.28 -14.36 -16.35
C GLN A 225 -3.32 -15.12 -15.02
N LYS A 226 -3.20 -16.44 -15.11
CA LYS A 226 -3.07 -17.28 -13.94
C LYS A 226 -1.80 -16.92 -13.17
N LEU A 227 -1.86 -16.98 -11.84
CA LEU A 227 -0.71 -16.83 -10.96
C LEU A 227 0.47 -17.72 -11.39
N ILE A 228 1.61 -17.08 -11.58
CA ILE A 228 2.92 -17.70 -11.74
C ILE A 228 3.68 -17.51 -10.44
N THR A 229 4.31 -18.56 -9.93
CA THR A 229 5.09 -18.50 -8.69
C THR A 229 6.57 -18.66 -8.97
N TYR A 230 7.39 -17.83 -8.33
CA TYR A 230 8.85 -17.91 -8.34
C TYR A 230 9.31 -18.33 -6.95
N PRO A 231 9.76 -19.59 -6.76
CA PRO A 231 10.24 -20.07 -5.48
C PRO A 231 11.47 -19.28 -5.01
N ILE A 232 11.50 -18.95 -3.71
CA ILE A 232 12.64 -18.30 -3.05
C ILE A 232 13.27 -19.32 -2.09
N ASP A 233 12.58 -19.58 -1.00
CA ASP A 233 12.92 -20.58 0.01
C ASP A 233 11.62 -21.00 0.69
N SER A 234 11.40 -22.29 0.88
CA SER A 234 10.25 -22.84 1.61
C SER A 234 10.04 -22.25 3.02
N ALA A 235 11.10 -21.73 3.66
CA ALA A 235 11.02 -21.09 4.97
C ALA A 235 10.82 -19.57 4.90
N ALA A 236 10.84 -18.96 3.71
CA ALA A 236 10.80 -17.52 3.55
C ALA A 236 9.47 -16.92 4.02
N THR A 237 9.56 -15.81 4.74
CA THR A 237 8.41 -14.97 5.08
C THR A 237 8.61 -13.62 4.43
N LEU A 238 7.99 -13.45 3.27
CA LEU A 238 8.17 -12.23 2.47
C LEU A 238 7.17 -11.17 2.90
N TYR A 239 7.64 -9.94 3.14
CA TYR A 239 6.79 -8.89 3.75
C TYR A 239 6.64 -7.61 2.92
N SER A 240 7.70 -7.15 2.26
CA SER A 240 7.69 -5.93 1.46
C SER A 240 8.38 -6.12 0.14
N ILE A 241 7.97 -5.31 -0.84
CA ILE A 241 8.56 -5.23 -2.18
C ILE A 241 9.11 -3.81 -2.37
N ALA A 242 10.29 -3.71 -2.97
CA ALA A 242 10.79 -2.50 -3.60
C ALA A 242 11.21 -2.82 -5.03
N LEU A 243 11.10 -1.84 -5.92
CA LEU A 243 11.46 -1.96 -7.33
C LEU A 243 12.55 -0.96 -7.66
N ALA A 244 13.60 -1.43 -8.32
CA ALA A 244 14.68 -0.57 -8.81
C ALA A 244 15.44 -1.30 -9.92
N ASP A 245 15.91 -0.56 -10.91
CA ASP A 245 16.89 -1.09 -11.86
C ASP A 245 18.27 -1.17 -11.17
N LEU A 246 18.67 -2.38 -10.78
CA LEU A 246 19.91 -2.61 -10.03
C LEU A 246 21.08 -2.97 -10.95
N ASN A 247 20.79 -3.53 -12.12
CA ASN A 247 21.79 -3.99 -13.07
C ASN A 247 22.01 -3.02 -14.26
N LYS A 248 21.22 -1.96 -14.37
CA LYS A 248 21.21 -0.92 -15.40
C LYS A 248 20.81 -1.44 -16.79
N ASP A 249 19.82 -2.32 -16.84
CA ASP A 249 19.26 -2.84 -18.09
C ASP A 249 17.94 -2.16 -18.52
N ASP A 250 17.57 -1.07 -17.83
CA ASP A 250 16.32 -0.32 -18.00
C ASP A 250 15.06 -1.12 -17.63
N GLN A 251 15.20 -2.28 -16.97
CA GLN A 251 14.12 -3.05 -16.36
C GLN A 251 14.15 -2.87 -14.83
N LEU A 252 12.97 -2.74 -14.21
CA LEU A 252 12.88 -2.74 -12.75
C LEU A 252 13.07 -4.16 -12.20
N ASP A 253 14.10 -4.33 -11.36
CA ASP A 253 14.33 -5.55 -10.58
C ASP A 253 13.48 -5.56 -9.30
N VAL A 254 13.29 -6.75 -8.76
CA VAL A 254 12.46 -7.00 -7.58
C VAL A 254 13.33 -7.19 -6.35
N ILE A 255 13.10 -6.37 -5.34
CA ILE A 255 13.76 -6.47 -4.04
C ILE A 255 12.70 -6.85 -3.00
N VAL A 256 12.87 -7.97 -2.31
CA VAL A 256 11.94 -8.41 -1.26
C VAL A 256 12.63 -8.60 0.08
N THR A 257 11.93 -8.26 1.15
CA THR A 257 12.40 -8.55 2.52
C THR A 257 11.92 -9.93 2.95
N ASP A 258 12.85 -10.79 3.34
CA ASP A 258 12.56 -12.06 4.00
C ASP A 258 12.84 -11.93 5.50
N ILE A 259 11.76 -11.75 6.25
CA ILE A 259 11.86 -11.52 7.70
C ILE A 259 12.14 -12.80 8.49
N ALA A 260 11.90 -13.99 7.91
CA ALA A 260 12.18 -15.25 8.60
C ALA A 260 13.68 -15.57 8.53
N ASN A 261 14.30 -15.28 7.39
CA ASN A 261 15.74 -15.52 7.17
C ASN A 261 16.61 -14.29 7.45
N GLU A 262 16.02 -13.16 7.83
CA GLU A 262 16.73 -11.89 8.11
C GLU A 262 17.58 -11.38 6.92
N VAL A 263 17.09 -11.59 5.69
CA VAL A 263 17.78 -11.20 4.46
C VAL A 263 16.91 -10.34 3.54
N VAL A 264 17.57 -9.67 2.61
CA VAL A 264 16.95 -9.09 1.42
C VAL A 264 17.26 -9.99 0.25
N VAL A 265 16.24 -10.34 -0.52
CA VAL A 265 16.36 -11.15 -1.73
C VAL A 265 16.13 -10.24 -2.93
N ILE A 266 16.99 -10.39 -3.94
CA ILE A 266 16.90 -9.65 -5.20
C ILE A 266 16.55 -10.66 -6.28
N LEU A 267 15.60 -10.32 -7.15
CA LEU A 267 15.34 -11.04 -8.38
C LEU A 267 15.47 -10.07 -9.56
N TYR A 268 16.34 -10.43 -10.49
CA TYR A 268 16.51 -9.70 -11.72
C TYR A 268 15.35 -9.99 -12.67
N ALA A 269 14.78 -8.93 -13.22
CA ALA A 269 13.70 -9.03 -14.18
C ALA A 269 14.24 -9.08 -15.61
N HIS A 270 13.66 -9.95 -16.43
CA HIS A 270 13.95 -10.03 -17.85
C HIS A 270 12.81 -9.37 -18.64
N THR A 271 13.10 -8.91 -19.86
CA THR A 271 12.12 -8.21 -20.72
C THR A 271 10.86 -9.01 -21.06
N ASN A 272 10.86 -10.33 -20.86
CA ASN A 272 9.69 -11.19 -21.04
C ASN A 272 8.84 -11.32 -19.75
N GLY A 273 9.17 -10.55 -18.71
CA GLY A 273 8.56 -10.58 -17.39
C GLY A 273 8.98 -11.74 -16.49
N SER A 274 9.95 -12.57 -16.90
CA SER A 274 10.48 -13.62 -16.02
C SER A 274 11.42 -13.05 -14.97
N LEU A 275 11.40 -13.64 -13.78
CA LEU A 275 12.24 -13.25 -12.65
C LEU A 275 13.27 -14.35 -12.34
N GLN A 276 14.49 -13.94 -11.99
CA GLN A 276 15.58 -14.84 -11.63
C GLN A 276 16.38 -14.30 -10.43
N LEU A 277 16.70 -15.18 -9.47
CA LEU A 277 17.62 -14.89 -8.36
C LEU A 277 19.05 -14.53 -8.83
#